data_AF-A0A2A6P5N1-F1
#
_entry.id   AF-A0A2A6P5N1-F1
#
_cell.length_a   1.000
_cell.length_b   1.000
_cell.length_c   1.000
_cell.angle_alpha   90.00
_cell.angle_beta   90.00
_cell.angle_gamma   90.00
#
_symmetry.space_group_name_H-M   'P 1'
#
loop_
_entity.id
_entity.type
_entity.pdbx_description
1 polymer ?
#
loop_
_entity_poly.entity_id
_entity_poly.type
_entity_poly.pdbx_seq_one_letter_code
_entity_poly.pdbx_strand_id
1 'polypeptide(L)'
;MSGPVLLTWDGEAFHPANRHWARECDKRFMVGEFYTLAEHNDRSMNSHRHYFAAVNDAWRNLPEHYSGLPFAESAEHLRAYALIRTGYCDAHTIVCSTKAEAARMAAFIRPIDAFSVVDVKEATVTRYVAKSQSMKAMGKQEFQESKTAVLDFLDDLIGVERGTTQRNAGAAA
;
A
#
# COMPACT_ATOMS: atom_id res chain seq x y z
N MET A 1 14.47 1.43 -21.11
CA MET A 1 13.01 1.44 -21.34
C MET A 1 12.60 2.86 -21.61
N SER A 2 11.95 3.13 -22.74
CA SER A 2 11.44 4.46 -23.07
C SER A 2 10.16 4.75 -22.29
N GLY A 3 10.11 5.89 -21.58
CA GLY A 3 8.95 6.32 -20.79
C GLY A 3 7.71 6.66 -21.61
N PRO A 4 6.58 7.03 -20.98
CA PRO A 4 5.34 7.39 -21.67
C PRO A 4 5.52 8.53 -22.69
N VAL A 5 4.67 8.58 -23.71
CA VAL A 5 4.64 9.70 -24.68
C VAL A 5 3.50 10.64 -24.31
N LEU A 6 3.79 11.93 -24.24
CA LEU A 6 2.77 12.94 -23.94
C LEU A 6 2.00 13.30 -25.22
N LEU A 7 0.70 13.08 -25.18
CA LEU A 7 -0.23 13.37 -26.26
C LEU A 7 -1.28 14.40 -25.81
N THR A 8 -1.79 15.20 -26.75
CA THR A 8 -2.92 16.11 -26.55
C THR A 8 -4.15 15.53 -27.23
N TRP A 9 -5.29 15.58 -26.55
CA TRP A 9 -6.59 15.25 -27.11
C TRP A 9 -7.25 16.53 -27.64
N ASP A 10 -7.65 16.54 -28.91
CA ASP A 10 -8.33 17.68 -29.54
C ASP A 10 -9.85 17.48 -29.70
N GLY A 11 -10.37 16.32 -29.31
CA GLY A 11 -11.78 15.94 -29.50
C GLY A 11 -11.99 14.85 -30.55
N GLU A 12 -10.99 14.57 -31.39
CA GLU A 12 -11.08 13.59 -32.48
C GLU A 12 -9.88 12.62 -32.49
N ALA A 13 -8.67 13.13 -32.27
CA ALA A 13 -7.44 12.36 -32.30
C ALA A 13 -6.45 12.77 -31.19
N PHE A 14 -5.51 11.87 -30.90
CA PHE A 14 -4.35 12.18 -30.08
C PHE A 14 -3.20 12.67 -30.95
N HIS A 15 -2.65 13.83 -30.60
CA HIS A 15 -1.48 14.41 -31.26
C HIS A 15 -0.29 14.48 -30.31
N PRO A 16 0.95 14.36 -30.79
CA PRO A 16 2.12 14.63 -29.95
C PRO A 16 2.06 16.04 -29.38
N ALA A 17 2.25 16.18 -28.06
CA ALA A 17 2.02 17.46 -27.38
C ALA A 17 2.97 18.58 -27.83
N ASN A 18 4.13 18.25 -28.39
CA ASN A 18 5.07 19.20 -28.96
C ASN A 18 6.06 18.49 -29.93
N ARG A 19 6.97 19.27 -30.54
CA ARG A 19 7.95 18.77 -31.52
C ARG A 19 8.91 17.72 -30.98
N HIS A 20 9.24 17.76 -29.68
CA HIS A 20 10.08 16.73 -29.07
C HIS A 20 9.34 15.39 -29.05
N TRP A 21 8.07 15.39 -28.62
CA TRP A 21 7.23 14.19 -28.59
C TRP A 21 6.88 13.69 -30.00
N ALA A 22 6.73 14.57 -30.99
CA ALA A 22 6.53 14.15 -32.38
C ALA A 22 7.70 13.31 -32.90
N ARG A 23 8.95 13.79 -32.70
CA ARG A 23 10.16 13.02 -33.06
C ARG A 23 10.26 11.70 -32.31
N GLU A 24 9.70 11.65 -31.12
CA GLU A 24 9.73 10.46 -30.29
C GLU A 24 8.66 9.44 -30.73
N CYS A 25 7.51 9.90 -31.21
CA CYS A 25 6.53 9.06 -31.93
C CYS A 25 7.14 8.48 -33.21
N ASP A 26 7.81 9.29 -34.03
CA ASP A 26 8.40 8.85 -35.31
C ASP A 26 9.43 7.72 -35.15
N LYS A 27 10.08 7.65 -33.99
CA LYS A 27 11.04 6.57 -33.66
C LYS A 27 10.37 5.31 -33.13
N ARG A 28 9.19 5.44 -32.51
CA ARG A 28 8.58 4.37 -31.69
C ARG A 28 7.39 3.71 -32.36
N PHE A 29 6.66 4.44 -33.19
CA PHE A 29 5.40 4.00 -33.76
C PHE A 29 5.49 3.99 -35.29
N MET A 30 4.90 2.95 -35.89
CA MET A 30 4.84 2.76 -37.34
C MET A 30 3.47 3.18 -37.86
N VAL A 31 3.47 3.89 -38.99
CA VAL A 31 2.23 4.33 -39.65
C VAL A 31 1.45 3.09 -40.11
N GLY A 32 0.17 3.02 -39.73
CA GLY A 32 -0.74 1.92 -40.09
C GLY A 32 -0.79 0.78 -39.08
N GLU A 33 0.04 0.79 -38.02
CA GLU A 33 -0.07 -0.16 -36.92
C GLU A 33 -1.11 0.27 -35.88
N PHE A 34 -1.71 -0.73 -35.23
CA PHE A 34 -2.63 -0.51 -34.12
C PHE A 34 -1.89 -0.56 -32.79
N TYR A 35 -2.10 0.47 -31.97
CA TYR A 35 -1.59 0.53 -30.60
C TYR A 35 -2.74 0.68 -29.60
N THR A 36 -2.67 -0.03 -28.48
CA THR A 36 -3.62 0.15 -27.38
C THR A 36 -3.23 1.38 -26.56
N LEU A 37 -4.14 2.33 -26.45
CA LEU A 37 -3.98 3.51 -25.61
C LEU A 37 -4.53 3.24 -24.20
N ALA A 38 -3.75 3.59 -23.18
CA ALA A 38 -4.20 3.60 -21.79
C ALA A 38 -3.78 4.90 -21.11
N GLU A 39 -4.63 5.42 -20.22
CA GLU A 39 -4.33 6.63 -19.46
C GLU A 39 -3.10 6.41 -18.55
N HIS A 40 -2.09 7.25 -18.70
CA HIS A 40 -0.87 7.16 -17.91
C HIS A 40 -0.90 8.09 -16.69
N ASN A 41 -1.16 7.52 -15.51
CA ASN A 41 -1.24 8.24 -14.24
C ASN A 41 0.09 8.22 -13.47
N ASP A 42 1.10 8.95 -13.96
CA ASP A 42 2.47 9.03 -13.41
C ASP A 42 2.51 9.29 -11.89
N ARG A 43 1.66 10.23 -11.42
CA ARG A 43 1.59 10.60 -9.99
C ARG A 43 1.13 9.44 -9.11
N SER A 44 0.24 8.58 -9.58
CA SER A 44 -0.29 7.46 -8.80
C SER A 44 0.77 6.38 -8.63
N MET A 45 1.49 6.03 -9.70
CA MET A 45 2.55 5.03 -9.66
C MET A 45 3.76 5.47 -8.83
N ASN A 46 4.19 6.73 -8.97
CA ASN A 46 5.28 7.26 -8.13
C ASN A 46 4.86 7.37 -6.68
N SER A 47 3.63 7.83 -6.38
CA SER A 47 3.11 7.86 -5.02
C SER A 47 3.03 6.47 -4.38
N HIS A 48 2.67 5.45 -5.17
CA HIS A 48 2.60 4.06 -4.74
C HIS A 48 4.00 3.52 -4.46
N ARG A 49 4.94 3.63 -5.42
CA ARG A 49 6.34 3.21 -5.21
C ARG A 49 6.99 3.87 -4.00
N HIS A 50 6.82 5.19 -3.88
CA HIS A 50 7.29 5.96 -2.73
C HIS A 50 6.73 5.43 -1.42
N TYR A 51 5.43 5.11 -1.37
CA TYR A 51 4.80 4.59 -0.17
C TYR A 51 5.41 3.24 0.28
N PHE A 52 5.57 2.28 -0.64
CA PHE A 52 6.17 0.99 -0.29
C PHE A 52 7.65 1.12 0.09
N ALA A 53 8.40 2.03 -0.54
CA ALA A 53 9.77 2.35 -0.14
C ALA A 53 9.81 2.92 1.29
N ALA A 54 8.94 3.87 1.61
CA ALA A 54 8.83 4.48 2.92
C ALA A 54 8.51 3.46 4.02
N VAL A 55 7.59 2.54 3.76
CA VAL A 55 7.26 1.43 4.69
C VAL A 55 8.46 0.50 4.91
N ASN A 56 9.19 0.18 3.84
CA ASN A 56 10.39 -0.64 3.95
C ASN A 56 11.50 0.05 4.75
N ASP A 57 11.69 1.35 4.56
CA ASP A 57 12.67 2.12 5.33
C ASP A 57 12.26 2.22 6.79
N ALA A 58 10.97 2.43 7.08
CA ALA A 58 10.43 2.38 8.43
C ALA A 58 10.68 1.01 9.09
N TRP A 59 10.41 -0.08 8.38
CA TRP A 59 10.68 -1.44 8.86
C TRP A 59 12.14 -1.67 9.23
N ARG A 60 13.08 -1.18 8.40
CA ARG A 60 14.52 -1.29 8.66
C ARG A 60 14.99 -0.45 9.85
N ASN A 61 14.22 0.56 10.24
CA ASN A 61 14.52 1.45 11.36
C ASN A 61 13.62 1.18 12.58
N LEU A 62 12.94 0.02 12.63
CA LEU A 62 12.15 -0.35 13.80
C LEU A 62 13.06 -0.46 15.04
N PRO A 63 12.63 0.07 16.19
CA PRO A 63 13.30 -0.16 17.46
C PRO A 63 13.51 -1.66 17.77
N GLU A 64 14.67 -2.00 18.31
CA GLU A 64 15.06 -3.41 18.57
C GLU A 64 14.09 -4.15 19.50
N HIS A 65 13.35 -3.45 20.38
CA HIS A 65 12.37 -4.11 21.25
C HIS A 65 11.15 -4.66 20.50
N TYR A 66 10.96 -4.30 19.23
CA TYR A 66 9.97 -4.91 18.35
C TYR A 66 10.50 -6.12 17.57
N SER A 67 11.81 -6.40 17.67
CA SER A 67 12.44 -7.55 17.04
C SER A 67 11.80 -8.86 17.53
N GLY A 68 11.51 -9.76 16.58
CA GLY A 68 10.85 -11.04 16.86
C GLY A 68 9.33 -10.98 17.07
N LEU A 69 8.71 -9.80 17.01
CA LEU A 69 7.25 -9.71 16.98
C LEU A 69 6.70 -10.05 15.59
N PRO A 70 5.51 -10.69 15.48
CA PRO A 70 4.95 -11.10 14.19
C PRO A 70 4.80 -9.96 13.17
N PHE A 71 4.43 -8.76 13.63
CA PHE A 71 4.27 -7.61 12.72
C PHE A 71 5.61 -7.06 12.21
N ALA A 72 6.74 -7.39 12.84
CA ALA A 72 8.07 -6.94 12.47
C ALA A 72 8.80 -7.93 11.55
N GLU A 73 8.18 -9.05 11.17
CA GLU A 73 8.80 -10.10 10.36
C GLU A 73 9.22 -9.61 8.96
N SER A 74 8.41 -8.74 8.34
CA SER A 74 8.78 -8.08 7.09
C SER A 74 8.07 -6.73 6.94
N ALA A 75 8.52 -5.91 5.98
CA ALA A 75 7.86 -4.65 5.64
C ALA A 75 6.36 -4.85 5.29
N GLU A 76 6.00 -5.99 4.70
CA GLU A 76 4.62 -6.32 4.37
C GLU A 76 3.78 -6.67 5.61
N HIS A 77 4.36 -7.37 6.59
CA HIS A 77 3.72 -7.59 7.90
C HIS A 77 3.51 -6.27 8.63
N LEU A 78 4.51 -5.39 8.62
CA LEU A 78 4.41 -4.08 9.25
C LEU A 78 3.33 -3.23 8.60
N ARG A 79 3.25 -3.24 7.25
CA ARG A 79 2.20 -2.57 6.48
C ARG A 79 0.81 -3.06 6.86
N ALA A 80 0.60 -4.37 6.86
CA ALA A 80 -0.69 -4.98 7.19
C ALA A 80 -1.11 -4.63 8.62
N TYR A 81 -0.17 -4.72 9.57
CA TYR A 81 -0.39 -4.33 10.94
C TYR A 81 -0.77 -2.85 11.07
N ALA A 82 -0.03 -1.94 10.44
CA ALA A 82 -0.32 -0.51 10.46
C ALA A 82 -1.71 -0.19 9.89
N LEU A 83 -2.11 -0.86 8.79
CA LEU A 83 -3.46 -0.71 8.23
C LEU A 83 -4.55 -1.14 9.20
N ILE A 84 -4.36 -2.26 9.88
CA ILE A 84 -5.31 -2.73 10.90
C ILE A 84 -5.39 -1.74 12.06
N ARG A 85 -4.24 -1.25 12.54
CA ARG A 85 -4.18 -0.29 13.65
C ARG A 85 -4.78 1.07 13.32
N THR A 86 -4.79 1.45 12.05
CA THR A 86 -5.37 2.70 11.56
C THR A 86 -6.81 2.56 11.04
N GLY A 87 -7.41 1.37 11.15
CA GLY A 87 -8.82 1.13 10.81
C GLY A 87 -9.09 0.78 9.34
N TYR A 88 -8.06 0.65 8.51
CA TYR A 88 -8.16 0.20 7.12
C TYR A 88 -8.13 -1.33 7.04
N CYS A 89 -9.11 -1.97 7.68
CA CYS A 89 -9.23 -3.43 7.73
C CYS A 89 -10.68 -3.90 7.68
N ASP A 90 -10.86 -5.15 7.31
CA ASP A 90 -12.12 -5.88 7.46
C ASP A 90 -12.07 -6.72 8.74
N ALA A 91 -13.16 -6.73 9.49
CA ALA A 91 -13.26 -7.42 10.77
C ALA A 91 -14.29 -8.55 10.71
N HIS A 92 -13.88 -9.74 11.16
CA HIS A 92 -14.76 -10.89 11.31
C HIS A 92 -14.76 -11.34 12.75
N THR A 93 -15.94 -11.28 13.39
CA THR A 93 -16.12 -11.62 14.79
C THR A 93 -16.84 -12.95 14.92
N ILE A 94 -16.26 -13.85 15.72
CA ILE A 94 -16.80 -15.16 16.05
C ILE A 94 -17.05 -15.20 17.55
N VAL A 95 -18.28 -15.51 17.94
CA VAL A 95 -18.66 -15.68 19.35
C VAL A 95 -18.58 -17.18 19.68
N CYS A 96 -17.79 -17.51 20.69
CA CYS A 96 -17.62 -18.84 21.23
C CYS A 96 -18.47 -19.02 22.51
N SER A 97 -18.62 -20.26 22.95
CA SER A 97 -19.40 -20.60 24.14
C SER A 97 -18.64 -20.30 25.43
N THR A 98 -17.30 -20.34 25.38
CA THR A 98 -16.43 -20.12 26.54
C THR A 98 -15.14 -19.38 26.16
N LYS A 99 -14.48 -18.76 27.16
CA LYS A 99 -13.15 -18.14 26.97
C LYS A 99 -12.09 -19.14 26.50
N ALA A 100 -12.15 -20.37 27.02
CA ALA A 100 -11.21 -21.43 26.67
C ALA A 100 -11.37 -21.86 25.21
N GLU A 101 -12.60 -21.89 24.70
CA GLU A 101 -12.89 -22.15 23.29
C GLU A 101 -12.39 -21.01 22.40
N ALA A 102 -12.64 -19.75 22.79
CA ALA A 102 -12.13 -18.58 22.07
C ALA A 102 -10.59 -18.58 21.95
N ALA A 103 -9.88 -18.96 23.02
CA ALA A 103 -8.42 -19.09 22.99
C ALA A 103 -7.94 -20.17 22.01
N ARG A 104 -8.59 -21.34 21.98
CA ARG A 104 -8.26 -22.41 21.02
C ARG A 104 -8.55 -22.00 19.59
N MET A 105 -9.70 -21.36 19.36
CA MET A 105 -10.09 -20.84 18.05
C MET A 105 -9.08 -19.79 17.56
N ALA A 106 -8.67 -18.87 18.41
CA ALA A 106 -7.65 -17.88 18.06
C ALA A 106 -6.31 -18.53 17.71
N ALA A 107 -5.86 -19.52 18.48
CA ALA A 107 -4.64 -20.27 18.18
C ALA A 107 -4.72 -20.99 16.82
N PHE A 108 -5.90 -21.46 16.44
CA PHE A 108 -6.15 -22.08 15.13
C PHE A 108 -6.19 -21.05 13.99
N ILE A 109 -6.77 -19.86 14.22
CA ILE A 109 -6.91 -18.82 13.18
C ILE A 109 -5.60 -18.11 12.89
N ARG A 110 -4.78 -17.81 13.93
CA ARG A 110 -3.52 -17.06 13.79
C ARG A 110 -2.60 -17.56 12.66
N PRO A 111 -2.33 -18.87 12.49
CA PRO A 111 -1.45 -19.36 11.43
C PRO A 111 -2.09 -19.37 10.03
N ILE A 112 -3.40 -19.16 9.89
CA ILE A 112 -4.10 -19.22 8.59
C ILE A 112 -3.76 -18.01 7.72
N ASP A 113 -3.58 -16.85 8.34
CA ASP A 113 -3.24 -15.61 7.65
C ASP A 113 -2.21 -14.83 8.45
N ALA A 114 -0.95 -14.90 7.98
CA ALA A 114 0.21 -14.27 8.59
C ALA A 114 0.09 -12.74 8.71
N PHE A 115 -0.74 -12.10 7.89
CA PHE A 115 -0.93 -10.65 7.88
C PHE A 115 -2.13 -10.20 8.74
N SER A 116 -2.88 -11.14 9.32
CA SER A 116 -4.05 -10.82 10.12
C SER A 116 -3.71 -10.59 11.59
N VAL A 117 -4.48 -9.72 12.24
CA VAL A 117 -4.43 -9.55 13.70
C VAL A 117 -5.64 -10.23 14.30
N VAL A 118 -5.41 -11.14 15.24
CA VAL A 118 -6.47 -11.83 15.99
C VAL A 118 -6.51 -11.30 17.42
N ASP A 119 -7.62 -10.65 17.75
CA ASP A 119 -7.94 -10.19 19.10
C ASP A 119 -8.91 -11.17 19.78
N VAL A 120 -8.73 -11.39 21.08
CA VAL A 120 -9.58 -12.26 21.88
C VAL A 120 -10.06 -11.48 23.09
N LYS A 121 -11.37 -11.28 23.17
CA LYS A 121 -12.02 -10.60 24.29
C LYS A 121 -13.09 -11.51 24.85
N GLU A 122 -12.89 -11.98 26.08
CA GLU A 122 -13.81 -12.90 26.74
C GLU A 122 -14.05 -14.17 25.91
N ALA A 123 -15.29 -14.45 25.51
CA ALA A 123 -15.66 -15.57 24.66
C ALA A 123 -15.73 -15.19 23.17
N THR A 124 -15.15 -14.07 22.77
CA THR A 124 -15.23 -13.54 21.41
C THR A 124 -13.85 -13.47 20.77
N VAL A 125 -13.74 -13.94 19.52
CA VAL A 125 -12.55 -13.84 18.69
C VAL A 125 -12.83 -12.91 17.53
N THR A 126 -12.03 -11.87 17.36
CA THR A 126 -12.12 -10.96 16.22
C THR A 126 -10.84 -11.05 15.39
N ARG A 127 -10.99 -11.43 14.12
CA ARG A 127 -9.92 -11.39 13.13
C ARG A 127 -10.03 -10.13 12.31
N TYR A 128 -8.94 -9.39 12.23
CA TYR A 128 -8.78 -8.20 11.39
C TYR A 128 -7.86 -8.52 10.22
N VAL A 129 -8.29 -8.16 9.01
CA VAL A 129 -7.54 -8.34 7.76
C VAL A 129 -7.32 -7.00 7.12
N ALA A 130 -6.06 -6.65 6.84
CA ALA A 130 -5.74 -5.38 6.18
C ALA A 130 -6.41 -5.29 4.81
N LYS A 131 -7.02 -4.14 4.50
CA LYS A 131 -7.56 -3.91 3.16
C LYS A 131 -6.43 -3.89 2.13
N SER A 132 -6.72 -4.40 0.93
CA SER A 132 -5.79 -4.28 -0.19
C SER A 132 -5.65 -2.82 -0.61
N GLN A 133 -4.40 -2.34 -0.70
CA GLN A 133 -4.10 -1.00 -1.20
C GLN A 133 -3.84 -0.96 -2.72
N SER A 134 -4.32 -1.96 -3.46
CA SER A 134 -4.20 -1.96 -4.92
C SER A 134 -5.16 -0.96 -5.55
N MET A 135 -4.76 -0.39 -6.69
CA MET A 135 -5.59 0.55 -7.47
C MET A 135 -6.97 0.00 -7.85
N LYS A 136 -7.11 -1.33 -7.92
CA LYS A 136 -8.39 -2.00 -8.21
C LYS A 136 -9.25 -2.17 -6.96
N ALA A 137 -8.64 -2.35 -5.80
CA ALA A 137 -9.34 -2.65 -4.55
C ALA A 137 -9.77 -1.39 -3.79
N MET A 138 -9.09 -0.26 -4.00
CA MET A 138 -9.44 1.00 -3.33
C MET A 138 -9.36 2.20 -4.27
N GLY A 139 -10.23 3.18 -4.03
CA GLY A 139 -10.22 4.43 -4.78
C GLY A 139 -9.02 5.31 -4.46
N LYS A 140 -8.72 6.26 -5.34
CA LYS A 140 -7.59 7.19 -5.18
C LYS A 140 -7.61 7.95 -3.84
N GLN A 141 -8.78 8.38 -3.40
CA GLN A 141 -8.92 9.11 -2.14
C GLN A 141 -8.62 8.21 -0.92
N GLU A 142 -9.29 7.06 -0.82
CA GLU A 142 -9.06 6.09 0.26
C GLU A 142 -7.60 5.61 0.28
N PHE A 143 -6.96 5.47 -0.89
CA PHE A 143 -5.52 5.17 -0.97
C PHE A 143 -4.67 6.26 -0.33
N GLN A 144 -4.91 7.54 -0.63
CA GLN A 144 -4.13 8.63 -0.06
C GLN A 144 -4.37 8.76 1.45
N GLU A 145 -5.61 8.60 1.91
CA GLU A 145 -5.95 8.64 3.33
C GLU A 145 -5.27 7.49 4.09
N SER A 146 -5.39 6.25 3.57
CA SER A 146 -4.73 5.08 4.18
C SER A 146 -3.21 5.18 4.16
N LYS A 147 -2.63 5.71 3.09
CA LYS A 147 -1.19 5.98 3.00
C LYS A 147 -0.75 6.93 4.10
N THR A 148 -1.42 8.07 4.25
CA THR A 148 -1.08 9.06 5.28
C THR A 148 -1.22 8.45 6.68
N ALA A 149 -2.34 7.78 6.96
CA ALA A 149 -2.58 7.15 8.26
C ALA A 149 -1.52 6.10 8.61
N VAL A 150 -1.11 5.27 7.65
CA VAL A 150 -0.04 4.29 7.84
C VAL A 150 1.30 4.98 8.11
N LEU A 151 1.68 5.99 7.32
CA LEU A 151 2.97 6.66 7.50
C LEU A 151 3.05 7.40 8.84
N ASP A 152 1.97 8.09 9.25
CA ASP A 152 1.90 8.74 10.57
C ASP A 152 2.00 7.72 11.71
N PHE A 153 1.34 6.56 11.57
CA PHE A 153 1.46 5.47 12.54
C PHE A 153 2.89 4.93 12.63
N LEU A 154 3.60 4.81 11.51
CA LEU A 154 4.98 4.36 11.47
C LEU A 154 5.94 5.38 12.08
N ASP A 155 5.71 6.67 11.84
CA ASP A 155 6.47 7.76 12.49
C ASP A 155 6.32 7.69 14.02
N ASP A 156 5.10 7.54 14.52
CA ASP A 156 4.82 7.38 15.95
C ASP A 156 5.48 6.10 16.52
N LEU A 157 5.48 5.00 15.75
CA LEU A 157 6.03 3.71 16.16
C LEU A 157 7.56 3.75 16.29
N ILE A 158 8.24 4.48 15.42
CA ILE A 158 9.71 4.64 15.42
C ILE A 158 10.15 5.77 16.36
N GLY A 159 9.22 6.66 16.75
CA GLY A 159 9.48 7.78 17.65
C GLY A 159 10.07 9.00 16.95
N VAL A 160 9.71 9.22 15.68
CA VAL A 160 10.10 10.41 14.90
C VAL A 160 8.92 11.37 14.73
N GLU A 161 9.19 12.60 14.31
CA GLU A 161 8.13 13.56 14.01
C GLU A 161 7.28 13.05 12.83
N ARG A 162 5.95 13.14 12.96
CA ARG A 162 5.02 12.82 11.87
C ARG A 162 5.36 13.56 10.58
N GLY A 163 5.28 12.83 9.46
CA GLY A 163 5.72 13.28 8.15
C GLY A 163 7.20 12.99 7.84
N THR A 164 7.99 12.50 8.80
CA THR A 164 9.42 12.19 8.57
C THR A 164 9.60 11.01 7.62
N THR A 165 8.86 9.92 7.81
CA THR A 165 8.90 8.76 6.92
C THR A 165 8.44 9.12 5.50
N GLN A 166 7.48 10.06 5.38
CA GLN A 166 7.06 10.59 4.08
C GLN A 166 8.15 11.44 3.39
N ARG A 167 8.93 12.22 4.14
CA ARG A 167 10.01 13.05 3.58
C ARG A 167 11.23 12.25 3.16
N ASN A 168 11.61 11.23 3.95
CA ASN A 168 12.87 10.50 3.75
C ASN A 168 12.86 9.55 2.56
N ALA A 169 11.70 8.99 2.20
CA ALA A 169 11.57 8.08 1.05
C ALA A 169 11.81 8.76 -0.31
N GLY A 170 11.86 10.09 -0.38
CA GLY A 170 12.28 10.85 -1.55
C GLY A 170 13.79 11.11 -1.66
N ALA A 171 14.54 10.92 -0.58
CA ALA A 171 15.98 11.24 -0.50
C ALA A 171 16.91 10.03 -0.73
N ALA A 172 16.36 8.81 -0.67
CA ALA A 172 17.10 7.56 -0.82
C ALA A 172 17.00 6.90 -2.22
N ALA A 173 16.43 7.62 -3.21
CA ALA A 173 16.21 7.13 -4.58
C ALA A 173 17.19 7.72 -5.60
#